data_AF-A0A383R5C4-F1
#
_entry.id   AF-A0A383R5C4-F1
#
_cell.length_a   1.000
_cell.length_b   1.000
_cell.length_c   1.000
_cell.angle_alpha   90.00
_cell.angle_beta   90.00
_cell.angle_gamma   90.00
#
_symmetry.space_group_name_H-M   'P 1'
#
loop_
_entity.id
_entity.type
_entity.pdbx_description
1 polymer ?
#
loop_
_entity_poly.entity_id
_entity_poly.type
_entity_poly.pdbx_seq_one_letter_code
_entity_poly.pdbx_strand_id
1 'polypeptide(L)'
;MIEEVSQLEMWFEFIKQNWLVFLIALIVLLAIVSFVKTMIKWALVVVIVAAVAVYSGITWDDVNNVVTTVKDETVLKLKDQAMNSMMEEAKKATFKSNEDGTYTIKSPNLELTGTPNSDKVKISFNGVSLGEWSMNDTIRDFVKEAKQNK
;
A
#
# COMPACT_ATOMS: atom_id res chain seq x y z
N MET A 1 -21.22 55.76 -26.78
CA MET A 1 -19.75 55.90 -26.68
C MET A 1 -19.29 56.22 -25.25
N ILE A 2 -20.04 56.97 -24.43
CA ILE A 2 -19.67 57.25 -23.02
C ILE A 2 -19.96 56.07 -22.07
N GLU A 3 -20.97 55.25 -22.39
CA GLU A 3 -21.41 54.14 -21.53
C GLU A 3 -20.40 52.97 -21.49
N GLU A 4 -19.74 52.65 -22.61
CA GLU A 4 -18.69 51.62 -22.66
C GLU A 4 -17.44 52.02 -21.87
N VAL A 5 -17.09 53.32 -21.87
CA VAL A 5 -15.90 53.81 -21.15
C VAL A 5 -16.07 53.63 -19.64
N SER A 6 -17.29 53.89 -19.11
CA SER A 6 -17.54 53.74 -17.67
C SER A 6 -17.49 52.29 -17.18
N GLN A 7 -17.88 51.33 -18.02
CA GLN A 7 -17.80 49.92 -17.64
C GLN A 7 -16.36 49.45 -17.59
N LEU A 8 -15.54 49.81 -18.58
CA LEU A 8 -14.12 49.48 -18.60
C LEU A 8 -13.37 50.05 -17.38
N GLU A 9 -13.66 51.30 -16.99
CA GLU A 9 -13.08 51.93 -15.80
C GLU A 9 -13.47 51.18 -14.51
N MET A 10 -14.74 50.79 -14.37
CA MET A 10 -15.23 50.01 -13.22
C MET A 10 -14.55 48.63 -13.12
N TRP A 11 -14.43 47.91 -14.23
CA TRP A 11 -13.72 46.62 -14.27
C TRP A 11 -12.24 46.78 -13.93
N PHE A 12 -11.61 47.85 -14.39
CA PHE A 12 -10.20 48.13 -14.12
C PHE A 12 -9.94 48.46 -12.65
N GLU A 13 -10.81 49.23 -12.01
CA GLU A 13 -10.75 49.51 -10.57
C GLU A 13 -10.94 48.25 -9.73
N PHE A 14 -11.88 47.37 -10.11
CA PHE A 14 -12.11 46.11 -9.40
C PHE A 14 -10.91 45.17 -9.45
N ILE A 15 -10.27 45.05 -10.63
CA ILE A 15 -9.04 44.25 -10.80
C ILE A 15 -7.90 44.86 -10.01
N LYS A 16 -7.74 46.18 -10.00
CA LYS A 16 -6.68 46.87 -9.26
C LYS A 16 -6.84 46.67 -7.74
N GLN A 17 -8.07 46.72 -7.24
CA GLN A 17 -8.36 46.52 -5.82
C GLN A 17 -8.24 45.06 -5.38
N ASN A 18 -8.62 44.11 -6.24
CA ASN A 18 -8.70 42.67 -5.92
C ASN A 18 -7.73 41.81 -6.74
N TRP A 19 -6.58 42.36 -7.15
CA TRP A 19 -5.65 41.68 -8.05
C TRP A 19 -5.17 40.32 -7.52
N LEU A 20 -5.07 40.15 -6.20
CA LEU A 20 -4.75 38.88 -5.57
C LEU A 20 -5.84 37.81 -5.77
N VAL A 21 -7.11 38.19 -5.72
CA VAL A 21 -8.24 37.26 -5.97
C VAL A 21 -8.19 36.76 -7.41
N PHE A 22 -7.88 37.65 -8.36
CA PHE A 22 -7.70 37.27 -9.76
C PHE A 22 -6.52 36.33 -9.95
N LEU A 23 -5.39 36.55 -9.25
CA LEU A 23 -4.22 35.69 -9.32
C LEU A 23 -4.51 34.28 -8.77
N ILE A 24 -5.26 34.16 -7.67
CA ILE A 24 -5.69 32.87 -7.13
C ILE A 24 -6.66 32.17 -8.09
N ALA A 25 -7.64 32.90 -8.64
CA ALA A 25 -8.56 32.37 -9.63
C ALA A 25 -7.83 31.85 -10.89
N LEU A 26 -6.77 32.53 -11.32
CA LEU A 26 -5.92 32.09 -12.43
C LEU A 26 -5.21 30.77 -12.10
N ILE A 27 -4.66 30.62 -10.89
CA ILE A 27 -4.02 29.37 -10.45
C ILE A 27 -5.03 28.21 -10.43
N VAL A 28 -6.24 28.45 -9.91
CA VAL A 28 -7.32 27.45 -9.91
C VAL A 28 -7.70 27.06 -11.33
N LEU A 29 -7.83 28.03 -12.23
CA LEU A 29 -8.14 27.79 -13.64
C LEU A 29 -7.04 26.97 -14.32
N LEU A 30 -5.76 27.25 -14.03
CA LEU A 30 -4.63 26.44 -14.52
C LEU A 30 -4.67 25.01 -13.97
N ALA A 31 -5.02 24.82 -12.71
CA ALA A 31 -5.17 23.49 -12.11
C ALA A 31 -6.27 22.69 -12.82
N ILE A 32 -7.44 23.29 -13.07
CA ILE A 32 -8.53 22.65 -13.81
C ILE A 32 -8.09 22.30 -15.24
N VAL A 33 -7.42 23.21 -15.94
CA VAL A 33 -6.91 22.95 -17.30
C VAL A 33 -5.90 21.80 -17.31
N SER A 34 -5.03 21.71 -16.30
CA SER A 34 -4.08 20.61 -16.16
C SER A 34 -4.77 19.26 -15.89
N PHE A 35 -5.85 19.28 -15.10
CA PHE A 35 -6.66 18.12 -14.81
C PHE A 35 -7.43 17.64 -16.05
N VAL A 36 -8.05 18.56 -16.79
CA VAL A 36 -8.74 18.23 -18.06
C VAL A 36 -7.76 17.66 -19.08
N LYS A 37 -6.56 18.24 -19.23
CA LYS A 37 -5.51 17.68 -20.09
C LYS A 37 -5.11 16.27 -19.67
N THR A 38 -5.08 16.01 -18.36
CA THR A 38 -4.84 14.67 -17.83
C THR A 38 -5.99 13.75 -18.24
N MET A 39 -7.24 14.11 -17.97
CA MET A 39 -8.41 13.32 -18.34
C MET A 39 -8.46 13.00 -19.84
N ILE A 40 -8.11 13.94 -20.73
CA ILE A 40 -8.07 13.70 -22.19
C ILE A 40 -7.02 12.64 -22.55
N LYS A 41 -5.83 12.68 -21.95
CA LYS A 41 -4.79 11.65 -22.18
C LYS A 41 -5.23 10.29 -21.67
N TRP A 42 -5.87 10.26 -20.51
CA TRP A 42 -6.38 9.02 -19.91
C TRP A 42 -7.66 8.53 -20.59
N ALA A 43 -8.38 9.36 -21.35
CA ALA A 43 -9.60 8.97 -22.06
C ALA A 43 -9.33 7.85 -23.08
N LEU A 44 -8.23 7.92 -23.83
CA LEU A 44 -7.85 6.85 -24.75
C LEU A 44 -7.53 5.55 -24.00
N VAL A 45 -6.84 5.65 -22.85
CA VAL A 45 -6.53 4.50 -21.99
C VAL A 45 -7.83 3.87 -21.49
N VAL A 46 -8.80 4.67 -21.01
CA VAL A 46 -10.11 4.19 -20.57
C VAL A 46 -10.88 3.52 -21.71
N VAL A 47 -10.84 4.09 -22.91
CA VAL A 47 -11.46 3.50 -24.10
C VAL A 47 -10.82 2.15 -24.45
N ILE A 48 -9.49 2.04 -24.40
CA ILE A 48 -8.78 0.77 -24.63
C ILE A 48 -9.13 -0.24 -23.54
N VAL A 49 -9.14 0.15 -22.27
CA VAL A 49 -9.53 -0.73 -21.16
C VAL A 49 -10.97 -1.19 -21.32
N ALA A 50 -11.90 -0.30 -21.68
CA ALA A 50 -13.30 -0.65 -21.94
C ALA A 50 -13.45 -1.58 -23.16
N ALA A 51 -12.73 -1.31 -24.25
CA ALA A 51 -12.72 -2.15 -25.43
C ALA A 51 -12.17 -3.55 -25.13
N VAL A 52 -11.09 -3.65 -24.36
CA VAL A 52 -10.55 -4.94 -23.90
C VAL A 52 -11.54 -5.62 -22.97
N ALA A 53 -12.16 -4.93 -22.02
CA ALA A 53 -13.13 -5.51 -21.10
C ALA A 53 -14.35 -6.10 -21.84
N VAL A 54 -14.85 -5.42 -22.87
CA VAL A 54 -15.97 -5.90 -23.69
C VAL A 54 -15.52 -7.02 -24.65
N TYR A 55 -14.37 -6.87 -25.32
CA TYR A 55 -13.89 -7.84 -26.31
C TYR A 55 -13.43 -9.16 -25.69
N SER A 56 -12.85 -9.10 -24.49
CA SER A 56 -12.30 -10.27 -23.80
C SER A 56 -13.35 -11.18 -23.18
N GLY A 57 -14.61 -10.74 -23.04
CA GLY A 57 -15.65 -11.51 -22.35
C GLY A 57 -15.33 -11.79 -20.87
N ILE A 58 -14.45 -10.99 -20.26
CA ILE A 58 -13.97 -11.21 -18.89
C ILE A 58 -15.11 -11.10 -17.89
N THR A 59 -15.55 -12.25 -17.39
CA THR A 59 -16.12 -12.36 -16.06
C THR A 59 -14.95 -12.28 -15.07
N TRP A 60 -15.12 -11.59 -13.94
CA TRP A 60 -14.07 -11.44 -12.92
C TRP A 60 -13.47 -12.78 -12.43
N ASP A 61 -14.15 -13.91 -12.69
CA ASP A 61 -13.69 -15.28 -12.41
C ASP A 61 -12.53 -15.77 -13.30
N ASP A 62 -12.44 -15.37 -14.57
CA ASP A 62 -11.43 -15.90 -15.50
C ASP A 62 -10.05 -15.25 -15.32
N VAL A 63 -10.02 -13.99 -14.89
CA VAL A 63 -8.78 -13.27 -14.54
C VAL A 63 -8.09 -13.93 -13.32
N ASN A 64 -8.87 -14.50 -12.41
CA ASN A 64 -8.35 -15.27 -11.27
C ASN A 64 -7.78 -16.63 -11.69
N ASN A 65 -8.34 -17.28 -12.72
CA ASN A 65 -7.90 -18.61 -13.18
C ASN A 65 -6.64 -18.60 -14.07
N VAL A 66 -6.46 -17.56 -14.90
CA VAL A 66 -5.25 -17.45 -15.75
C VAL A 66 -4.03 -17.05 -14.92
N VAL A 67 -4.21 -16.25 -13.86
CA VAL A 67 -3.13 -15.89 -12.93
C VAL A 67 -2.73 -17.06 -12.02
N THR A 68 -3.65 -17.97 -11.70
CA THR A 68 -3.36 -19.15 -10.86
C THR A 68 -2.67 -20.26 -11.64
N THR A 69 -3.06 -20.52 -12.90
CA THR A 69 -2.51 -21.66 -13.66
C THR A 69 -1.00 -21.53 -13.97
N VAL A 70 -0.50 -20.33 -14.31
CA VAL A 70 0.95 -20.08 -14.49
C VAL A 70 1.70 -19.89 -13.17
N LYS A 71 0.99 -19.52 -12.09
CA LYS A 71 1.57 -19.49 -10.75
C LYS A 71 1.78 -20.90 -10.22
N ASP A 72 0.81 -21.81 -10.35
CA ASP A 72 0.83 -23.03 -9.54
C ASP A 72 2.03 -23.95 -9.81
N GLU A 73 2.45 -24.22 -11.05
CA GLU A 73 3.56 -25.16 -11.24
C GLU A 73 4.94 -24.60 -10.83
N THR A 74 5.15 -23.28 -11.00
CA THR A 74 6.42 -22.63 -10.64
C THR A 74 6.43 -22.19 -9.17
N VAL A 75 5.29 -21.71 -8.66
CA VAL A 75 5.08 -21.34 -7.26
C VAL A 75 5.02 -22.58 -6.38
N LEU A 76 4.47 -23.72 -6.80
CA LEU A 76 4.52 -24.95 -5.99
C LEU A 76 5.97 -25.42 -5.81
N LYS A 77 6.79 -25.40 -6.87
CA LYS A 77 8.22 -25.75 -6.76
C LYS A 77 9.01 -24.76 -5.88
N LEU A 78 8.75 -23.46 -6.03
CA LEU A 78 9.36 -22.43 -5.20
C LEU A 78 8.85 -22.46 -3.76
N LYS A 79 7.57 -22.80 -3.55
CA LYS A 79 6.94 -22.94 -2.24
C LYS A 79 7.45 -24.18 -1.53
N ASP A 80 7.65 -25.31 -2.21
CA ASP A 80 8.24 -26.50 -1.61
C ASP A 80 9.73 -26.28 -1.26
N GLN A 81 10.49 -25.61 -2.12
CA GLN A 81 11.88 -25.21 -1.80
C GLN A 81 11.95 -24.17 -0.66
N ALA A 82 11.08 -23.17 -0.67
CA ALA A 82 11.01 -22.15 0.37
C ALA A 82 10.50 -22.72 1.69
N MET A 83 9.53 -23.64 1.67
CA MET A 83 8.97 -24.29 2.85
C MET A 83 9.97 -25.27 3.48
N ASN A 84 10.76 -25.99 2.66
CA ASN A 84 11.90 -26.76 3.16
C ASN A 84 12.98 -25.85 3.77
N SER A 85 13.31 -24.74 3.10
CA SER A 85 14.31 -23.78 3.61
C SER A 85 13.83 -23.05 4.88
N MET A 86 12.54 -22.71 4.95
CA MET A 86 11.92 -22.09 6.12
C MET A 86 11.75 -23.09 7.27
N MET A 87 11.48 -24.37 7.00
CA MET A 87 11.51 -25.43 8.02
C MET A 87 12.93 -25.66 8.55
N GLU A 88 13.96 -25.56 7.69
CA GLU A 88 15.36 -25.63 8.14
C GLU A 88 15.78 -24.41 8.97
N GLU A 89 15.28 -23.22 8.66
CA GLU A 89 15.47 -21.99 9.44
C GLU A 89 14.68 -22.01 10.75
N ALA A 90 13.44 -22.49 10.74
CA ALA A 90 12.58 -22.59 11.92
C ALA A 90 13.11 -23.62 12.94
N LYS A 91 13.69 -24.73 12.47
CA LYS A 91 14.41 -25.70 13.31
C LYS A 91 15.64 -25.12 14.02
N LYS A 92 16.16 -23.97 13.56
CA LYS A 92 17.27 -23.24 14.18
C LYS A 92 16.81 -22.06 15.03
N ALA A 93 15.52 -21.72 15.01
CA ALA A 93 14.95 -20.67 15.83
C ALA A 93 14.82 -21.17 17.27
N THR A 94 15.25 -20.35 18.23
CA THR A 94 15.23 -20.72 19.64
C THR A 94 14.15 -19.93 20.37
N PHE A 95 13.27 -20.67 21.05
CA PHE A 95 12.29 -20.10 21.96
C PHE A 95 12.89 -20.03 23.36
N LYS A 96 12.94 -18.83 23.96
CA LYS A 96 13.31 -18.65 25.37
C LYS A 96 12.15 -18.02 26.14
N SER A 97 11.76 -18.67 27.22
CA SER A 97 10.91 -18.05 28.23
C SER A 97 11.80 -17.23 29.16
N ASN A 98 11.50 -15.94 29.30
CA ASN A 98 12.23 -15.07 30.20
C ASN A 98 11.67 -15.20 31.62
N GLU A 99 12.48 -14.90 32.62
CA GLU A 99 12.10 -14.98 34.04
C GLU A 99 11.01 -13.96 34.42
N ASP A 100 10.87 -12.89 33.64
CA ASP A 100 9.86 -11.84 33.80
C ASP A 100 8.46 -12.23 33.31
N GLY A 101 8.24 -13.50 32.93
CA GLY A 101 6.97 -13.99 32.39
C GLY A 101 6.73 -13.62 30.92
N THR A 102 7.70 -12.97 30.26
CA THR A 102 7.69 -12.70 28.81
C THR A 102 8.37 -13.84 28.03
N TYR A 103 8.15 -13.90 26.71
CA TYR A 103 8.82 -14.85 25.83
C TYR A 103 9.59 -14.13 24.72
N THR A 104 10.74 -14.68 24.36
CA THR A 104 11.58 -14.23 23.25
C THR A 104 11.69 -15.34 22.21
N ILE A 105 11.35 -15.04 20.97
CA ILE A 105 11.59 -15.90 19.81
C ILE A 105 12.72 -15.26 19.02
N LYS A 106 13.83 -15.97 18.87
CA LYS A 106 14.99 -15.49 18.12
C LYS A 106 15.27 -16.39 16.91
N SER A 107 15.28 -15.78 15.74
CA SER A 107 15.81 -16.33 14.50
C SER A 107 17.05 -15.52 14.06
N PRO A 108 17.81 -15.97 13.04
CA PRO A 108 19.04 -15.30 12.60
C PRO A 108 18.88 -13.80 12.29
N ASN A 109 17.73 -13.41 11.75
CA ASN A 109 17.47 -12.04 11.30
C ASN A 109 16.29 -11.36 12.03
N LEU A 110 15.56 -12.08 12.86
CA LEU A 110 14.34 -11.57 13.51
C LEU A 110 14.32 -11.96 14.99
N GLU A 111 14.08 -10.97 15.84
CA GLU A 111 13.87 -11.16 17.27
C GLU A 111 12.49 -10.60 17.63
N LEU A 112 11.65 -11.46 18.21
CA LEU A 112 10.32 -11.10 18.67
C LEU A 112 10.25 -11.30 20.17
N THR A 113 9.79 -10.28 20.88
CA THR A 113 9.52 -10.34 22.32
C THR A 113 8.04 -10.08 22.57
N GLY A 114 7.40 -10.95 23.34
CA GLY A 114 5.97 -10.87 23.61
C GLY A 114 5.65 -11.25 25.04
N THR A 115 4.49 -10.80 25.52
CA THR A 115 3.94 -11.26 26.80
C THR A 115 2.81 -12.25 26.51
N PRO A 116 2.71 -13.40 27.21
CA PRO A 116 1.59 -14.31 27.06
C PRO A 116 0.26 -13.56 27.27
N ASN A 117 -0.74 -13.82 26.42
CA ASN A 117 -2.05 -13.16 26.43
C ASN A 117 -2.05 -11.64 26.17
N SER A 118 -0.93 -11.07 25.70
CA SER A 118 -0.88 -9.69 25.24
C SER A 118 -1.29 -9.58 23.77
N ASP A 119 -2.05 -8.55 23.44
CA ASP A 119 -2.40 -8.19 22.07
C ASP A 119 -1.28 -7.40 21.36
N LYS A 120 -0.12 -7.24 22.00
CA LYS A 120 1.03 -6.52 21.47
C LYS A 120 2.32 -7.33 21.61
N VAL A 121 3.15 -7.27 20.58
CA VAL A 121 4.49 -7.85 20.53
C VAL A 121 5.50 -6.81 20.06
N LYS A 122 6.72 -6.88 20.54
CA LYS A 122 7.83 -6.04 20.07
C LYS A 122 8.68 -6.83 19.08
N ILE A 123 8.94 -6.21 17.94
CA ILE A 123 9.63 -6.85 16.82
C ILE A 123 10.93 -6.09 16.55
N SER A 124 12.01 -6.85 16.41
CA SER A 124 13.34 -6.36 16.02
C SER A 124 13.83 -7.16 14.81
N PHE A 125 14.27 -6.46 13.78
CA PHE A 125 14.81 -7.08 12.57
C PHE A 125 16.26 -6.65 12.39
N ASN A 126 17.18 -7.60 12.27
CA ASN A 126 18.63 -7.35 12.19
C ASN A 126 19.18 -6.43 13.31
N GLY A 127 18.65 -6.58 14.53
CA GLY A 127 19.03 -5.74 15.67
C GLY A 127 18.43 -4.34 15.70
N VAL A 128 17.62 -3.97 14.69
CA VAL A 128 16.86 -2.70 14.66
C VAL A 128 15.44 -2.96 15.18
N SER A 129 15.08 -2.32 16.29
CA SER A 129 13.73 -2.39 16.86
C SER A 129 12.73 -1.65 15.96
N LEU A 130 11.75 -2.38 15.43
CA LEU A 130 10.66 -1.85 14.60
C LEU A 130 9.44 -1.40 15.43
N GLY A 131 9.54 -1.50 16.76
CA GLY A 131 8.51 -1.06 17.70
C GLY A 131 7.52 -2.15 18.10
N GLU A 132 6.42 -1.73 18.70
CA GLU A 132 5.34 -2.63 19.16
C GLU A 132 4.26 -2.76 18.11
N TRP A 133 4.00 -3.98 17.68
CA TRP A 133 2.99 -4.31 16.68
C TRP A 133 1.84 -5.07 17.34
N SER A 134 0.63 -4.85 16.83
CA SER A 134 -0.54 -5.57 17.30
C SER A 134 -0.50 -7.03 16.84
N MET A 135 -0.96 -7.94 17.70
CA MET A 135 -0.95 -9.39 17.52
C MET A 135 -1.95 -9.81 16.43
N ASN A 136 -1.53 -9.71 15.18
CA ASN A 136 -2.30 -10.15 14.01
C ASN A 136 -2.17 -11.67 13.78
N ASP A 137 -2.99 -12.21 12.88
CA ASP A 137 -3.02 -13.66 12.60
C ASP A 137 -1.66 -14.20 12.14
N THR A 138 -0.93 -13.41 11.33
CA THR A 138 0.41 -13.77 10.86
C THR A 138 1.41 -13.92 12.00
N ILE A 139 1.41 -13.00 12.98
CA ILE A 139 2.28 -13.07 14.16
C ILE A 139 1.86 -14.23 15.07
N ARG A 140 0.55 -14.49 15.21
CA ARG A 140 0.04 -15.63 15.99
C ARG A 140 0.52 -16.95 15.44
N ASP A 141 0.50 -17.11 14.13
CA ASP A 141 0.95 -18.35 13.50
C ASP A 141 2.47 -18.50 13.59
N PHE A 142 3.23 -17.40 13.46
CA PHE A 142 4.67 -17.41 13.72
C PHE A 142 5.02 -17.84 15.16
N VAL A 143 4.31 -17.30 16.16
CA VAL A 143 4.52 -17.65 17.57
C VAL A 143 4.14 -19.10 17.86
N LYS A 144 3.06 -19.61 17.26
CA LYS A 144 2.66 -21.02 17.39
C LYS A 144 3.72 -21.95 16.83
N GLU A 145 4.22 -21.65 15.64
CA GLU A 145 5.25 -22.46 14.97
C GLU A 145 6.56 -22.48 15.77
N ALA A 146 7.00 -21.31 16.25
CA ALA A 146 8.20 -21.22 17.07
C ALA A 146 8.09 -21.95 18.41
N LYS A 147 6.89 -22.03 19.00
CA LYS A 147 6.64 -22.79 20.25
C LYS A 147 6.70 -24.30 20.07
N GLN A 148 6.55 -24.80 18.85
CA GLN A 148 6.65 -26.24 18.57
C GLN A 148 8.11 -26.73 18.52
N ASN A 149 9.07 -25.82 18.29
CA ASN A 149 10.51 -26.09 18.28
C ASN A 149 11.14 -25.86 19.67
N LYS A 150 10.77 -26.68 20.66
CA LYS A 150 11.36 -26.66 22.01
C LYS A 150 12.85 -27.00 22.01
#